data_AF-A0A7C1GQC3-F1
#
_entry.id   AF-A0A7C1GQC3-F1
#
_cell.length_a   1.000
_cell.length_b   1.000
_cell.length_c   1.000
_cell.angle_alpha   90.00
_cell.angle_beta   90.00
_cell.angle_gamma   90.00
#
_symmetry.space_group_name_H-M   'P 1'
#
loop_
_entity.id
_entity.type
_entity.pdbx_description
1 polymer ?
#
loop_
_entity_poly.entity_id
_entity_poly.type
_entity_poly.pdbx_seq_one_letter_code
_entity_poly.pdbx_strand_id
1 'polypeptide(L)'
;GAKFRTGVTKPTEVDTVPFGCYKREVFDRIGYFNEQLVRNQDIELNLRLKRAGGRIILYPDIEFNYYARSTYGDLWRNSFGNGYWVIAGSRFSNMPFSLRHIVPFLFVSFLLVFGLISIWVPFVRIPYLVVITLYISLLLIASLGISLRPGKSALLLPAFVGFIVLHIAYGLGSLKGLLQRIFANG
;
A
#
# COMPACT_ATOMS: atom_id res chain seq x y z
N GLY A 1 -0.59 11.73 3.65
CA GLY A 1 -1.41 11.04 2.63
C GLY A 1 -2.84 10.65 3.04
N ALA A 2 -3.27 10.67 4.31
CA ALA A 2 -4.65 10.27 4.66
C ALA A 2 -5.69 11.40 4.53
N LYS A 3 -5.26 12.66 4.55
CA LYS A 3 -6.15 13.84 4.61
C LYS A 3 -7.10 13.96 3.42
N PHE A 4 -6.69 13.54 2.22
CA PHE A 4 -7.59 13.53 1.06
C PHE A 4 -8.75 12.54 1.20
N ARG A 5 -8.58 11.47 2.00
CA ARG A 5 -9.63 10.46 2.23
C ARG A 5 -10.51 10.80 3.43
N THR A 6 -9.95 11.48 4.43
CA THR A 6 -10.70 11.90 5.63
C THR A 6 -11.36 13.26 5.47
N GLY A 7 -11.06 13.98 4.38
CA GLY A 7 -11.53 15.33 4.13
C GLY A 7 -10.70 16.41 4.83
N VAL A 8 -10.80 17.62 4.31
CA VAL A 8 -10.32 18.87 4.92
C VAL A 8 -11.43 19.92 4.82
N THR A 9 -11.49 20.88 5.73
CA THR A 9 -12.51 21.95 5.73
C THR A 9 -12.02 23.25 5.11
N LYS A 10 -10.71 23.38 4.89
CA LYS A 10 -10.05 24.53 4.28
C LYS A 10 -8.84 24.08 3.47
N PRO A 11 -8.38 24.90 2.50
CA PRO A 11 -7.15 24.62 1.78
C PRO A 11 -6.01 24.30 2.76
N THR A 12 -5.42 23.11 2.61
CA THR A 12 -4.47 22.56 3.57
C THR A 12 -3.24 22.05 2.85
N GLU A 13 -2.05 22.43 3.33
CA GLU A 13 -0.81 21.85 2.83
C GLU A 13 -0.69 20.38 3.24
N VAL A 14 -0.32 19.53 2.27
CA VAL A 14 -0.17 18.09 2.43
C VAL A 14 1.12 17.60 1.77
N ASP A 15 1.56 16.40 2.14
CA ASP A 15 2.77 15.80 1.57
C ASP A 15 2.56 15.28 0.14
N THR A 16 1.31 14.92 -0.18
CA THR A 16 0.94 14.34 -1.47
C THR A 16 -0.58 14.39 -1.64
N VAL A 17 -1.02 14.48 -2.89
CA VAL A 17 -2.41 14.28 -3.32
C VAL A 17 -2.45 13.26 -4.46
N PRO A 18 -3.50 12.43 -4.57
CA PRO A 18 -3.77 11.75 -5.82
C PRO A 18 -4.30 12.77 -6.85
N PHE A 19 -4.10 12.51 -8.15
CA PHE A 19 -4.66 13.30 -9.24
C PHE A 19 -4.32 14.80 -9.19
N GLY A 20 -3.05 15.13 -8.91
CA GLY A 20 -2.60 16.52 -8.81
C GLY A 20 -2.76 17.31 -10.11
N CYS A 21 -3.16 18.57 -9.99
CA CYS A 21 -3.05 19.55 -11.06
C CYS A 21 -1.76 20.38 -10.86
N TYR A 22 -0.94 20.48 -11.89
CA TYR A 22 0.35 21.14 -11.84
C TYR A 22 0.40 22.27 -12.86
N LYS A 23 0.95 23.42 -12.47
CA LYS A 23 1.31 24.46 -13.44
C LYS A 23 2.43 23.95 -14.33
N ARG A 24 2.45 24.37 -15.60
CA ARG A 24 3.50 23.98 -16.57
C ARG A 24 4.92 24.24 -16.05
N GLU A 25 5.12 25.40 -15.41
CA GLU A 25 6.40 25.83 -14.82
C GLU A 25 6.97 24.84 -13.79
N VAL A 26 6.14 23.98 -13.18
CA VAL A 26 6.61 22.91 -12.30
C VAL A 26 7.48 21.95 -13.09
N PHE A 27 7.04 21.49 -14.26
CA PHE A 27 7.78 20.54 -15.08
C PHE A 27 9.05 21.15 -15.66
N ASP A 28 9.02 22.44 -16.02
CA ASP A 28 10.22 23.16 -16.48
C ASP A 28 11.29 23.21 -15.37
N ARG A 29 10.88 23.24 -14.10
CA ARG A 29 11.76 23.36 -12.94
C ARG A 29 12.28 22.03 -12.41
N ILE A 30 11.41 21.02 -12.28
CA ILE A 30 11.76 19.74 -11.63
C ILE A 30 11.85 18.57 -12.60
N GLY A 31 11.51 18.76 -13.88
CA GLY A 31 11.43 17.73 -14.90
C GLY A 31 10.08 17.01 -14.94
N TYR A 32 9.88 16.20 -15.98
CA TYR A 32 8.67 15.39 -16.20
C TYR A 32 8.61 14.15 -15.31
N PHE A 33 7.52 13.39 -15.43
CA PHE A 33 7.37 12.09 -14.77
C PHE A 33 8.48 11.13 -15.22
N ASN A 34 8.96 10.30 -14.29
CA ASN A 34 9.92 9.26 -14.62
C ASN A 34 9.21 8.08 -15.31
N GLU A 35 9.41 7.92 -16.61
CA GLU A 35 8.80 6.86 -17.42
C GLU A 35 9.28 5.44 -17.06
N GLN A 36 10.39 5.32 -16.35
CA GLN A 36 10.90 4.03 -15.87
C GLN A 36 10.12 3.50 -14.66
N LEU A 37 9.29 4.34 -14.02
CA LEU A 37 8.34 3.95 -12.99
C LEU A 37 7.00 3.58 -13.65
N VAL A 38 6.54 2.35 -13.47
CA VAL A 38 5.18 1.95 -13.90
C VAL A 38 4.13 2.31 -12.85
N ARG A 39 4.53 2.50 -11.59
CA ARG A 39 3.68 3.02 -10.51
C ARG A 39 4.43 3.99 -9.62
N ASN A 40 3.68 4.77 -8.84
CA ASN A 40 4.20 5.76 -7.90
C ASN A 40 4.95 6.92 -8.59
N GLN A 41 4.65 7.19 -9.87
CA GLN A 41 5.23 8.31 -10.60
C GLN A 41 4.84 9.65 -9.98
N ASP A 42 3.59 9.74 -9.53
CA ASP A 42 3.03 10.89 -8.80
C ASP A 42 3.71 11.11 -7.45
N ILE A 43 3.96 10.03 -6.69
CA ILE A 43 4.68 10.08 -5.41
C ILE A 43 6.11 10.59 -5.64
N GLU A 44 6.79 10.09 -6.66
CA GLU A 44 8.15 10.50 -7.01
C GLU A 44 8.20 11.97 -7.42
N LEU A 45 7.29 12.42 -8.30
CA LEU A 45 7.20 13.81 -8.74
C LEU A 45 6.87 14.75 -7.57
N ASN A 46 5.91 14.39 -6.72
CA ASN A 46 5.52 15.16 -5.53
C ASN A 46 6.70 15.29 -4.55
N LEU A 47 7.49 14.24 -4.40
CA LEU A 47 8.70 14.27 -3.58
C LEU A 47 9.76 15.22 -4.15
N ARG A 48 10.01 15.19 -5.47
CA ARG A 48 10.89 16.16 -6.15
C ARG A 48 10.37 17.60 -5.98
N LEU A 49 9.07 17.82 -6.16
CA LEU A 49 8.44 19.13 -5.98
C LEU A 49 8.65 19.67 -4.56
N LYS A 50 8.39 18.86 -3.53
CA LYS A 50 8.61 19.25 -2.14
C LYS A 50 10.09 19.52 -1.84
N ARG A 51 11.02 18.71 -2.37
CA ARG A 51 12.46 18.94 -2.23
C ARG A 51 12.94 20.21 -2.91
N ALA A 52 12.29 20.61 -4.00
CA ALA A 52 12.48 21.90 -4.63
C ALA A 52 11.77 23.06 -3.89
N GLY A 53 11.23 22.85 -2.69
CA GLY A 53 10.54 23.90 -1.93
C GLY A 53 9.14 24.25 -2.47
N GLY A 54 8.59 23.42 -3.37
CA GLY A 54 7.20 23.52 -3.79
C GLY A 54 6.24 23.11 -2.68
N ARG A 55 4.98 23.57 -2.77
CA ARG A 55 3.90 23.21 -1.84
C ARG A 55 2.82 22.46 -2.59
N ILE A 56 2.20 21.50 -1.91
CA ILE A 56 1.06 20.74 -2.42
C ILE A 56 -0.13 21.08 -1.53
N ILE A 57 -1.17 21.64 -2.13
CA ILE A 57 -2.36 22.09 -1.41
C ILE A 57 -3.52 21.19 -1.78
N LEU A 58 -4.18 20.65 -0.76
CA LEU A 58 -5.45 19.94 -0.90
C LEU A 58 -6.59 20.95 -0.71
N TYR A 59 -7.43 21.07 -1.72
CA TYR A 59 -8.61 21.92 -1.72
C TYR A 59 -9.87 21.09 -1.36
N PRO A 60 -10.73 21.58 -0.46
CA PRO A 60 -11.90 20.83 0.01
C PRO A 60 -13.03 20.69 -1.03
N ASP A 61 -13.08 21.61 -1.98
CA ASP A 61 -14.08 21.73 -3.04
C ASP A 61 -13.78 20.88 -4.28
N ILE A 62 -12.63 20.21 -4.31
CA ILE A 62 -12.27 19.30 -5.41
C ILE A 62 -12.75 17.89 -5.07
N GLU A 63 -13.71 17.40 -5.84
CA GLU A 63 -14.28 16.07 -5.70
C GLU A 63 -13.92 15.15 -6.86
N PHE A 64 -13.68 13.87 -6.56
CA PHE A 64 -13.42 12.83 -7.57
C PHE A 64 -14.19 11.57 -7.24
N ASN A 65 -14.82 10.98 -8.26
CA ASN A 65 -15.41 9.65 -8.16
C ASN A 65 -14.32 8.58 -8.31
N TYR A 66 -13.96 7.93 -7.21
CA TYR A 66 -12.98 6.85 -7.20
C TYR A 66 -13.66 5.49 -7.32
N TYR A 67 -13.40 4.79 -8.43
CA TYR A 67 -13.87 3.43 -8.65
C TYR A 67 -12.84 2.42 -8.12
N ALA A 68 -13.17 1.81 -6.98
CA ALA A 68 -12.39 0.70 -6.45
C ALA A 68 -12.48 -0.54 -7.34
N ARG A 69 -11.55 -1.47 -7.17
CA ARG A 69 -11.57 -2.76 -7.90
C ARG A 69 -12.80 -3.56 -7.47
N SER A 70 -13.50 -4.12 -8.46
CA SER A 70 -14.76 -4.85 -8.26
C SER A 70 -14.55 -6.34 -7.98
N THR A 71 -13.37 -6.90 -8.26
CA THR A 71 -13.08 -8.33 -8.09
C THR A 71 -11.84 -8.57 -7.22
N TYR A 72 -11.77 -9.76 -6.60
CA TYR A 72 -10.57 -10.17 -5.86
C TYR A 72 -9.35 -10.36 -6.74
N GLY A 73 -9.52 -10.80 -8.00
CA GLY A 73 -8.41 -10.91 -8.95
C GLY A 73 -7.81 -9.54 -9.28
N ASP A 74 -8.65 -8.52 -9.45
CA ASP A 74 -8.20 -7.16 -9.66
C ASP A 74 -7.56 -6.55 -8.41
N LEU A 75 -8.14 -6.83 -7.23
CA LEU A 75 -7.57 -6.42 -5.95
C LEU A 75 -6.19 -7.05 -5.73
N TRP A 76 -6.03 -8.33 -6.08
CA TRP A 76 -4.76 -9.05 -6.02
C TRP A 76 -3.73 -8.38 -6.92
N ARG A 77 -4.02 -8.22 -8.21
CA ARG A 77 -3.10 -7.58 -9.18
C ARG A 77 -2.72 -6.17 -8.75
N ASN A 78 -3.68 -5.42 -8.24
CA ASN A 78 -3.43 -4.07 -7.74
C ASN A 78 -2.54 -4.08 -6.50
N SER A 79 -2.85 -4.90 -5.49
CA SER A 79 -2.11 -4.95 -4.23
C SER A 79 -0.69 -5.49 -4.44
N PHE A 80 -0.54 -6.52 -5.26
CA PHE A 80 0.76 -7.07 -5.67
C PHE A 80 1.62 -6.02 -6.36
N GLY A 81 1.08 -5.31 -7.35
CA GLY A 81 1.82 -4.23 -8.02
C GLY A 81 2.22 -3.12 -7.06
N ASN A 82 1.38 -2.79 -6.08
CA ASN A 82 1.72 -1.77 -5.08
C ASN A 82 2.86 -2.22 -4.17
N GLY A 83 2.84 -3.45 -3.67
CA GLY A 83 3.95 -3.99 -2.87
C GLY A 83 5.25 -4.06 -3.65
N TYR A 84 5.19 -4.56 -4.89
CA TYR A 84 6.35 -4.63 -5.78
C TYR A 84 6.98 -3.26 -6.03
N TRP A 85 6.18 -2.26 -6.46
CA TRP A 85 6.69 -0.94 -6.82
C TRP A 85 7.09 -0.09 -5.62
N VAL A 86 6.58 -0.38 -4.43
CA VAL A 86 7.08 0.23 -3.20
C VAL A 86 8.54 -0.13 -2.95
N ILE A 87 8.95 -1.39 -3.18
CA ILE A 87 10.36 -1.80 -3.03
C ILE A 87 11.16 -1.46 -4.28
N ALA A 88 10.73 -1.92 -5.45
CA ALA A 88 11.47 -1.75 -6.71
C ALA A 88 11.60 -0.28 -7.11
N GLY A 89 10.56 0.54 -6.88
CA GLY A 89 10.56 1.97 -7.22
C GLY A 89 11.52 2.81 -6.38
N SER A 90 11.91 2.33 -5.19
CA SER A 90 12.83 3.06 -4.31
C SER A 90 14.26 3.20 -4.86
N ARG A 91 14.60 2.52 -5.96
CA ARG A 91 15.86 2.75 -6.68
C ARG A 91 15.90 4.11 -7.38
N PHE A 92 14.73 4.66 -7.72
CA PHE A 92 14.62 5.91 -8.49
C PHE A 92 14.52 7.14 -7.60
N SER A 93 13.98 6.98 -6.40
CA SER A 93 13.96 8.02 -5.39
C SER A 93 13.87 7.38 -4.01
N ASN A 94 14.47 8.03 -3.00
CA ASN A 94 14.23 7.69 -1.59
C ASN A 94 12.77 8.04 -1.22
N MET A 95 11.83 7.23 -1.71
CA MET A 95 10.41 7.36 -1.44
C MET A 95 10.20 7.23 0.08
N PRO A 96 9.30 8.04 0.66
CA PRO A 96 9.04 7.97 2.09
C PRO A 96 8.35 6.64 2.43
N PHE A 97 9.14 5.71 2.97
CA PHE A 97 8.62 4.47 3.54
C PHE A 97 8.03 4.75 4.92
N SER A 98 6.77 4.41 5.10
CA SER A 98 6.19 4.22 6.44
C SER A 98 6.10 2.73 6.79
N LEU A 99 6.10 2.42 8.09
CA LEU A 99 6.04 1.05 8.62
C LEU A 99 4.95 0.20 7.96
N ARG A 100 3.81 0.80 7.62
CA ARG A 100 2.68 0.12 6.96
C ARG A 100 3.00 -0.50 5.59
N HIS A 101 4.05 -0.03 4.92
CA HIS A 101 4.50 -0.57 3.63
C HIS A 101 5.43 -1.78 3.82
N ILE A 102 6.06 -1.90 5.00
CA ILE A 102 6.99 -2.97 5.35
C ILE A 102 6.26 -4.13 6.04
N VAL A 103 5.25 -3.84 6.86
CA VAL A 103 4.49 -4.85 7.63
C VAL A 103 3.97 -6.01 6.76
N PRO A 104 3.33 -5.80 5.60
CA PRO A 104 2.84 -6.92 4.79
C PRO A 104 3.97 -7.81 4.25
N PHE A 105 5.14 -7.23 3.93
CA PHE A 105 6.32 -7.97 3.50
C PHE A 105 6.86 -8.86 4.63
N LEU A 106 7.03 -8.29 5.84
CA LEU A 106 7.49 -9.04 7.00
C LEU A 106 6.50 -10.14 7.37
N PHE A 107 5.21 -9.86 7.30
CA PHE A 107 4.16 -10.85 7.55
C PHE A 107 4.24 -12.03 6.58
N VAL A 108 4.29 -11.78 5.26
CA VAL A 108 4.40 -12.87 4.28
C VAL A 108 5.71 -13.63 4.43
N SER A 109 6.82 -12.94 4.68
CA SER A 109 8.11 -13.60 4.92
C SER A 109 8.06 -14.48 6.17
N PHE A 110 7.42 -14.01 7.24
CA PHE A 110 7.18 -14.79 8.45
C PHE A 110 6.33 -16.04 8.14
N LEU A 111 5.24 -15.90 7.40
CA LEU A 111 4.38 -17.03 7.01
C LEU A 111 5.15 -18.12 6.27
N LEU A 112 5.97 -17.73 5.29
CA LEU A 112 6.73 -18.67 4.47
C LEU A 112 7.83 -19.37 5.28
N VAL A 113 8.66 -18.60 5.99
CA VAL A 113 9.83 -19.12 6.71
C VAL A 113 9.40 -19.93 7.93
N PHE A 114 8.60 -19.34 8.83
CA PHE A 114 8.21 -20.01 10.06
C PHE A 114 7.12 -21.06 9.82
N GLY A 115 6.30 -20.92 8.76
CA GLY A 115 5.39 -21.98 8.33
C GLY A 115 6.15 -23.26 8.00
N LEU A 116 7.23 -23.17 7.20
CA LEU A 116 8.07 -24.33 6.86
C LEU A 116 8.80 -24.91 8.07
N ILE A 117 9.39 -24.04 8.91
CA ILE A 117 10.12 -24.47 10.11
C ILE A 117 9.19 -25.16 11.12
N SER A 118 7.94 -24.71 11.26
CA SER A 118 6.97 -25.25 12.22
C SER A 118 6.58 -26.72 11.99
N ILE A 119 6.83 -27.23 10.78
CA ILE A 119 6.60 -28.64 10.42
C ILE A 119 7.58 -29.51 11.19
N TRP A 120 8.86 -29.12 11.21
CA TRP A 120 9.96 -29.93 11.73
C TRP A 120 10.38 -29.56 13.15
N VAL A 121 10.11 -28.33 13.59
CA VAL A 121 10.52 -27.81 14.89
C VAL A 121 9.27 -27.50 15.73
N PRO A 122 8.82 -28.42 16.61
CA PRO A 122 7.59 -28.27 17.38
C PRO A 122 7.55 -27.00 18.24
N PHE A 123 8.70 -26.56 18.75
CA PHE A 123 8.82 -25.34 19.55
C PHE A 123 8.39 -24.08 18.78
N VAL A 124 8.56 -24.05 17.46
CA VAL A 124 8.17 -22.92 16.59
C VAL A 124 6.67 -22.95 16.26
N ARG A 125 6.03 -24.13 16.36
CA ARG A 125 4.64 -24.33 15.96
C ARG A 125 3.66 -23.50 16.79
N ILE A 126 3.82 -23.46 18.11
CA ILE A 126 2.91 -22.71 18.98
C ILE A 126 2.99 -21.20 18.71
N PRO A 127 4.18 -20.55 18.73
CA PRO A 127 4.29 -19.13 18.35
C PRO A 127 3.73 -18.82 16.95
N TYR A 128 4.00 -19.69 15.97
CA TYR A 128 3.46 -19.55 14.62
C TYR A 128 1.92 -19.53 14.61
N LEU A 129 1.29 -20.52 15.25
CA LEU A 129 -0.17 -20.61 15.35
C LEU A 129 -0.79 -19.46 16.13
N VAL A 130 -0.09 -18.93 17.15
CA VAL A 130 -0.54 -17.72 17.88
C VAL A 130 -0.60 -16.52 16.94
N VAL A 131 0.43 -16.29 16.12
CA VAL A 131 0.44 -15.17 15.16
C VAL A 131 -0.65 -15.34 14.09
N ILE A 132 -0.84 -16.56 13.56
CA ILE A 132 -1.91 -16.85 12.60
C ILE A 132 -3.28 -16.58 13.22
N THR A 133 -3.53 -17.10 14.42
CA THR A 133 -4.79 -16.94 15.13
C THR A 133 -5.07 -15.47 15.41
N LEU A 134 -4.07 -14.72 15.85
CA LEU A 134 -4.18 -13.28 16.09
C LEU A 134 -4.52 -12.53 14.80
N TYR A 135 -3.84 -12.84 13.69
CA TYR A 135 -4.11 -12.25 12.39
C TYR A 135 -5.54 -12.49 11.93
N ILE A 136 -6.00 -13.75 11.95
CA ILE A 136 -7.37 -14.13 11.57
C ILE A 136 -8.39 -13.42 12.47
N SER A 137 -8.14 -13.38 13.78
CA SER A 137 -9.02 -12.72 14.75
C SER A 137 -9.14 -11.21 14.46
N LEU A 138 -8.02 -10.53 14.19
CA LEU A 138 -8.02 -9.10 13.86
C LEU A 138 -8.76 -8.83 12.55
N LEU A 139 -8.60 -9.68 11.53
CA LEU A 139 -9.35 -9.55 10.28
C LEU A 139 -10.85 -9.76 10.50
N LEU A 140 -11.24 -10.73 11.32
CA LEU A 140 -12.63 -10.99 11.63
C LEU A 140 -13.25 -9.82 12.39
N ILE A 141 -12.57 -9.28 13.41
CA ILE A 141 -13.01 -8.10 14.17
C ILE A 141 -13.18 -6.90 13.23
N ALA A 142 -12.20 -6.63 12.37
CA ALA A 142 -12.28 -5.52 11.42
C ALA A 142 -13.43 -5.69 10.42
N SER A 143 -13.64 -6.90 9.91
CA SER A 143 -14.71 -7.22 8.96
C SER A 143 -16.08 -7.16 9.62
N LEU A 144 -16.20 -7.60 10.88
CA LEU A 144 -17.41 -7.47 11.68
C LEU A 144 -17.74 -6.00 11.93
N GLY A 145 -16.75 -5.17 12.27
CA GLY A 145 -16.94 -3.73 12.41
C GLY A 145 -17.41 -3.02 11.13
N ILE A 146 -17.12 -3.58 9.96
CA ILE A 146 -17.69 -3.11 8.68
C ILE A 146 -19.12 -3.62 8.51
N SER A 147 -19.34 -4.90 8.78
CA SER A 147 -20.61 -5.60 8.61
C SER A 147 -21.73 -5.07 9.52
N LEU A 148 -21.38 -4.59 10.71
CA LEU A 148 -22.33 -4.04 11.69
C LEU A 148 -22.81 -2.63 11.32
N ARG A 149 -22.29 -2.01 10.26
CA ARG A 149 -22.76 -0.71 9.79
C ARG A 149 -24.11 -0.84 9.06
N PRO A 150 -25.01 0.15 9.14
CA PRO A 150 -26.30 0.11 8.46
C PRO A 150 -26.15 -0.23 6.96
N GLY A 151 -26.92 -1.23 6.50
CA GLY A 151 -26.92 -1.68 5.10
C GLY A 151 -25.68 -2.47 4.65
N LYS A 152 -24.80 -2.89 5.57
CA LYS A 152 -23.51 -3.55 5.22
C LYS A 152 -23.35 -4.97 5.75
N SER A 153 -24.41 -5.60 6.26
CA SER A 153 -24.36 -6.95 6.84
C SER A 153 -23.80 -8.03 5.91
N ALA A 154 -24.04 -7.91 4.59
CA ALA A 154 -23.50 -8.81 3.59
C ALA A 154 -21.98 -8.69 3.37
N LEU A 155 -21.31 -7.68 3.96
CA LEU A 155 -19.90 -7.39 3.72
C LEU A 155 -18.93 -8.12 4.66
N LEU A 156 -19.40 -8.91 5.63
CA LEU A 156 -18.52 -9.64 6.56
C LEU A 156 -17.52 -10.52 5.80
N LEU A 157 -18.01 -11.51 5.06
CA LEU A 157 -17.16 -12.43 4.30
C LEU A 157 -16.40 -11.69 3.19
N PRO A 158 -17.02 -10.77 2.42
CA PRO A 158 -16.29 -10.07 1.39
C PRO A 158 -15.12 -9.22 1.88
N ALA A 159 -15.29 -8.52 3.01
CA ALA A 159 -14.24 -7.73 3.64
C ALA A 159 -13.13 -8.62 4.19
N PHE A 160 -13.49 -9.72 4.85
CA PHE A 160 -12.52 -10.67 5.41
C PHE A 160 -11.60 -11.24 4.33
N VAL A 161 -12.19 -11.77 3.24
CA VAL A 161 -11.44 -12.27 2.08
C VAL A 161 -10.64 -11.15 1.42
N GLY A 162 -11.23 -9.96 1.28
CA GLY A 162 -10.57 -8.80 0.70
C GLY A 162 -9.31 -8.39 1.46
N PHE A 163 -9.35 -8.42 2.79
CA PHE A 163 -8.17 -8.15 3.61
C PHE A 163 -7.08 -9.21 3.42
N ILE A 164 -7.43 -10.50 3.38
CA ILE A 164 -6.44 -11.56 3.12
C ILE A 164 -5.77 -11.33 1.76
N VAL A 165 -6.59 -11.14 0.71
CA VAL A 165 -6.10 -10.87 -0.66
C VAL A 165 -5.17 -9.67 -0.66
N LEU A 166 -5.55 -8.57 0.00
CA LEU A 166 -4.73 -7.36 0.06
C LEU A 166 -3.38 -7.61 0.73
N HIS A 167 -3.36 -8.19 1.94
CA HIS A 167 -2.11 -8.37 2.71
C HIS A 167 -1.17 -9.37 2.05
N ILE A 168 -1.69 -10.52 1.58
CA ILE A 168 -0.89 -11.56 0.95
C ILE A 168 -0.34 -11.09 -0.40
N ALA A 169 -1.20 -10.54 -1.27
CA ALA A 169 -0.76 -10.07 -2.58
C ALA A 169 0.28 -8.95 -2.44
N TYR A 170 0.04 -7.98 -1.56
CA TYR A 170 0.99 -6.90 -1.31
C TYR A 170 2.33 -7.44 -0.79
N GLY A 171 2.31 -8.29 0.24
CA GLY A 171 3.54 -8.85 0.82
C GLY A 171 4.35 -9.67 -0.18
N LEU A 172 3.68 -10.50 -1.00
CA LEU A 172 4.33 -11.24 -2.10
C LEU A 172 4.90 -10.30 -3.16
N GLY A 173 4.19 -9.23 -3.51
CA GLY A 173 4.67 -8.19 -4.41
C GLY A 173 5.95 -7.55 -3.89
N SER A 174 5.96 -7.15 -2.62
CA SER A 174 7.14 -6.57 -1.96
C SER A 174 8.32 -7.55 -1.92
N LEU A 175 8.05 -8.82 -1.60
CA LEU A 175 9.08 -9.87 -1.61
C LEU A 175 9.70 -10.02 -3.01
N LYS A 176 8.87 -10.09 -4.07
CA LYS A 176 9.38 -10.11 -5.45
C LYS A 176 10.20 -8.87 -5.78
N GLY A 177 9.74 -7.69 -5.38
CA GLY A 177 10.46 -6.42 -5.59
C GLY A 177 11.83 -6.41 -4.91
N LEU A 178 11.93 -6.98 -3.70
CA LEU A 178 13.18 -7.13 -2.98
C LEU A 178 14.12 -8.13 -3.66
N LEU A 179 13.62 -9.33 -3.99
CA LEU A 179 14.43 -10.36 -4.65
C LEU A 179 14.99 -9.84 -5.97
N GLN A 180 14.17 -9.19 -6.79
CA GLN A 180 14.64 -8.60 -8.04
C GLN A 180 15.73 -7.54 -7.81
N ARG A 181 15.62 -6.73 -6.76
CA ARG A 181 16.65 -5.73 -6.44
C ARG A 181 17.97 -6.39 -6.00
N ILE A 182 17.91 -7.49 -5.25
CA ILE A 182 19.09 -8.23 -4.81
C ILE A 182 19.78 -8.89 -6.02
N PHE A 183 19.02 -9.57 -6.88
CA PHE A 183 19.57 -10.32 -8.00
C PHE A 183 19.87 -9.50 -9.26
N ALA A 184 19.27 -8.32 -9.44
CA ALA A 184 19.58 -7.43 -10.57
C ALA A 184 20.76 -6.49 -10.31
N ASN A 185 21.23 -6.41 -9.05
CA ASN A 185 22.43 -5.66 -8.65
C ASN A 185 23.63 -6.60 -8.35
N GLY A 186 23.52 -7.88 -8.69
CA GLY A 186 24.59 -8.88 -8.60
C GLY A 186 25.11 -9.27 -9.98
#